data_AF-A0A7Y2NUS7-F1
#
_entry.id   AF-A0A7Y2NUS7-F1
#
_cell.length_a   1.000
_cell.length_b   1.000
_cell.length_c   1.000
_cell.angle_alpha   90.00
_cell.angle_beta   90.00
_cell.angle_gamma   90.00
#
_symmetry.space_group_name_H-M   'P 1'
#
loop_
_entity.id
_entity.type
_entity.pdbx_description
1 polymer ?
#
loop_
_entity_poly.entity_id
_entity_poly.type
_entity_poly.pdbx_seq_one_letter_code
_entity_poly.pdbx_strand_id
1 'polypeptide(L)' 'MTLDIDFIRAQFPAFSEPSLRNLAFFENAGGSYPCRHVTERLERFYRER' A
#
# COMPACT_ATOMS: atom_id res chain seq x y z
N MET A 1 -11.76 18.75 -9.44
CA MET A 1 -10.51 17.98 -9.25
C MET A 1 -10.83 16.52 -9.49
N THR A 2 -10.04 15.83 -10.32
CA THR A 2 -10.19 14.39 -10.57
C THR A 2 -9.12 13.65 -9.79
N LEU A 3 -9.52 12.60 -9.09
CA LEU A 3 -8.60 11.75 -8.34
C LEU A 3 -7.91 10.78 -9.32
N ASP A 4 -6.59 10.83 -9.41
CA ASP A 4 -5.80 9.87 -10.19
C ASP A 4 -5.69 8.55 -9.42
N ILE A 5 -6.56 7.60 -9.76
CA ILE A 5 -6.64 6.31 -9.08
C ILE A 5 -5.42 5.44 -9.38
N ASP A 6 -4.87 5.51 -10.60
CA ASP A 6 -3.73 4.69 -10.99
C ASP A 6 -2.48 5.12 -10.22
N PHE A 7 -2.26 6.44 -10.10
CA PHE A 7 -1.20 6.98 -9.26
C PHE A 7 -1.33 6.54 -7.80
N ILE A 8 -2.54 6.59 -7.24
CA ILE A 8 -2.78 6.22 -5.84
C ILE A 8 -2.55 4.73 -5.62
N ARG A 9 -3.09 3.86 -6.47
CA ARG A 9 -2.92 2.41 -6.38
C ARG A 9 -1.45 2.01 -6.49
N ALA A 10 -0.67 2.71 -7.32
CA ALA A 10 0.77 2.49 -7.43
C ALA A 10 1.54 2.76 -6.12
N GLN A 11 0.96 3.47 -5.15
CA GLN A 11 1.58 3.69 -3.84
C GLN A 11 1.41 2.51 -2.88
N PHE A 12 0.63 1.48 -3.20
CA PHE A 12 0.34 0.33 -2.34
C PHE A 12 1.02 -0.93 -2.87
N PRO A 13 2.14 -1.39 -2.27
CA PRO A 13 2.88 -2.56 -2.76
C PRO A 13 2.04 -3.84 -2.89
N ALA A 14 1.02 -4.00 -2.03
CA ALA A 14 0.11 -5.14 -2.08
C ALA A 14 -0.58 -5.32 -3.44
N PHE A 15 -0.81 -4.26 -4.22
CA PHE A 15 -1.44 -4.38 -5.55
C PHE A 15 -0.48 -4.87 -6.64
N SER A 16 0.82 -4.89 -6.37
CA SER A 16 1.85 -5.44 -7.27
C SER A 16 2.26 -6.88 -6.90
N GLU A 17 1.77 -7.40 -5.78
CA GLU A 17 2.14 -8.72 -5.27
C GLU A 17 1.50 -9.84 -6.12
N PRO A 18 2.30 -10.73 -6.75
CA PRO A 18 1.77 -11.77 -7.62
C PRO A 18 0.73 -12.67 -6.96
N SER A 19 0.89 -12.99 -5.68
CA SER A 19 -0.04 -13.84 -4.92
C SER A 19 -1.41 -13.19 -4.69
N LEU A 20 -1.53 -11.86 -4.82
CA LEU A 20 -2.78 -11.10 -4.66
C LEU A 20 -3.43 -10.73 -6.00
N ARG A 21 -2.90 -11.22 -7.12
CA ARG A 21 -3.46 -10.94 -8.45
C ARG A 21 -4.92 -11.38 -8.53
N ASN A 22 -5.77 -10.52 -9.10
CA ASN A 22 -7.23 -10.72 -9.24
C ASN A 22 -8.04 -10.68 -7.92
N LEU A 23 -7.41 -10.39 -6.79
CA LEU A 23 -8.13 -10.13 -5.54
C LEU A 23 -8.59 -8.67 -5.49
N ALA A 24 -9.88 -8.46 -5.21
CA ALA A 24 -10.40 -7.16 -4.82
C ALA A 24 -10.55 -7.14 -3.28
N PHE A 25 -9.82 -6.24 -2.62
CA PHE A 25 -9.80 -6.16 -1.16
C PHE A 25 -10.89 -5.22 -0.62
N PHE A 26 -11.92 -5.79 0.00
CA PHE A 26 -13.06 -5.06 0.56
C PHE A 26 -13.13 -5.09 2.11
N GLU A 27 -12.10 -5.62 2.78
CA GLU A 27 -12.07 -5.82 4.24
C GLU A 27 -11.31 -4.72 5.01
N ASN A 28 -11.28 -3.49 4.47
CA ASN A 28 -10.47 -2.38 5.01
C ASN A 28 -10.82 -2.00 6.47
N ALA A 29 -12.03 -2.32 6.92
CA ALA A 29 -12.46 -2.11 8.31
C ALA A 29 -11.72 -3.02 9.31
N GLY A 30 -11.34 -4.23 8.89
CA GLY A 30 -10.55 -5.15 9.71
C GLY A 30 -9.04 -4.87 9.67
N GLY A 31 -8.58 -4.13 8.66
CA GLY A 31 -7.18 -3.76 8.47
C GLY A 31 -6.94 -3.32 7.03
N SER A 32 -5.99 -2.41 6.83
CA SER A 32 -5.66 -1.86 5.50
C SER A 32 -4.23 -2.20 5.11
N TYR A 33 -3.97 -2.29 3.80
CA TYR A 33 -2.60 -2.37 3.31
C TYR A 33 -1.90 -1.02 3.50
N PRO A 34 -0.67 -0.98 4.05
CA PRO A 34 0.07 0.26 4.16
C PRO A 34 0.55 0.71 2.77
N CYS A 35 0.58 2.02 2.54
CA CYS A 35 1.26 2.59 1.38
C CYS A 35 2.78 2.61 1.61
N ARG A 36 3.55 2.69 0.53
CA ARG A 36 5.02 2.61 0.56
C ARG A 36 5.67 3.63 1.51
N HIS A 37 5.13 4.84 1.59
CA HIS A 37 5.68 5.89 2.46
C HIS A 37 5.63 5.50 3.94
N VAL A 38 4.59 4.77 4.37
CA VAL A 38 4.47 4.29 5.75
C VAL A 38 5.47 3.16 6.01
N THR A 39 5.59 2.20 5.10
CA THR A 39 6.54 1.10 5.24
C THR A 39 7.99 1.59 5.21
N GLU A 40 8.32 2.52 4.31
CA GLU A 40 9.64 3.15 4.21
C GLU A 40 9.97 3.95 5.48
N ARG A 41 9.01 4.69 6.02
CA ARG A 41 9.21 5.44 7.28
C ARG A 41 9.45 4.51 8.47
N LEU A 42 8.75 3.38 8.51
CA LEU A 42 8.92 2.36 9.54
C LEU A 42 10.26 1.64 9.38
N GLU A 43 10.65 1.29 8.16
CA GLU A 43 11.96 0.72 7.86
C GLU A 43 13.08 1.66 8.33
N ARG A 44 13.02 2.94 7.94
CA ARG A 44 14.00 3.94 8.39
C ARG A 44 14.04 4.06 9.90
N PHE A 45 12.90 4.09 10.59
CA PHE A 45 12.87 4.14 12.06
C PHE A 45 13.67 3.02 12.73
N TYR A 46 13.62 1.81 12.17
CA TYR A 46 14.32 0.65 12.74
C TYR A 46 15.78 0.55 12.29
N ARG A 47 16.14 1.13 11.15
CA ARG A 47 17.50 1.04 10.57
C ARG A 47 18.38 2.25 10.85
N GLU A 48 17.77 3.43 10.96
CA GLU A 48 18.43 4.73 11.06
C GLU A 48 17.88 5.44 12.31
N ARG A 49 18.74 5.74 13.28
CA ARG A 49 18.36 6.52 14.47
C ARG A 49 18.23 8.00 14.13
#